data_AF-A0A353BB27-F1
#
_entry.id   AF-A0A353BB27-F1
#
_cell.length_a   1.000
_cell.length_b   1.000
_cell.length_c   1.000
_cell.angle_alpha   90.00
_cell.angle_beta   90.00
_cell.angle_gamma   90.00
#
_symmetry.space_group_name_H-M   'P 1'
#
loop_
_entity.id
_entity.type
_entity.pdbx_description
1 polymer ?
#
loop_
_entity_poly.entity_id
_entity_poly.type
_entity_poly.pdbx_seq_one_letter_code
_entity_poly.pdbx_strand_id
1 'polypeptide(L)'
;MTGGVIVAIAAYVWSQTGAKSALFAAAGLLVLTILLVMINIQVDTERESVTKLLHEIAAHVEANEYEKVFSFMHEAAGSAVSRARSELENIEFTDARVTRIKDITVNNSTTPPTAIAEFNAVAKLSTRGFAGTVPRFLKVYFRRVDDRWLIYDYEHDAPQAGFQRDG
;
A
#
# COMPACT_ATOMS: atom_id res chain seq x y z
N MET A 1 -12.22 -6.59 -19.17
CA MET A 1 -12.86 -7.17 -20.36
C MET A 1 -12.74 -6.28 -21.63
N THR A 2 -11.73 -5.43 -21.76
CA THR A 2 -11.65 -4.44 -22.87
C THR A 2 -10.61 -4.79 -23.95
N GLY A 3 -9.51 -5.46 -23.59
CA GLY A 3 -8.43 -5.76 -24.56
C GLY A 3 -8.79 -6.78 -25.64
N GLY A 4 -9.57 -7.83 -25.31
CA GLY A 4 -9.90 -8.90 -26.24
C GLY A 4 -10.75 -8.46 -27.44
N VAL A 5 -11.62 -7.46 -27.24
CA VAL A 5 -12.50 -6.95 -28.29
C VAL A 5 -11.70 -6.15 -29.33
N ILE A 6 -10.71 -5.40 -28.89
CA ILE A 6 -9.86 -4.58 -29.79
C ILE A 6 -9.00 -5.48 -30.68
N VAL A 7 -8.42 -6.55 -30.12
CA VAL A 7 -7.63 -7.52 -30.88
C VAL A 7 -8.48 -8.26 -31.91
N ALA A 8 -9.71 -8.64 -31.55
CA ALA A 8 -10.64 -9.32 -32.45
C ALA A 8 -11.06 -8.44 -33.63
N ILE A 9 -11.35 -7.15 -33.39
CA ILE A 9 -11.71 -6.19 -34.45
C ILE A 9 -10.51 -5.93 -35.37
N ALA A 10 -9.31 -5.76 -34.81
CA ALA A 10 -8.10 -5.55 -35.60
C ALA A 10 -7.75 -6.76 -36.49
N ALA A 11 -7.88 -7.98 -35.95
CA ALA A 11 -7.69 -9.22 -36.71
C ALA A 11 -8.72 -9.39 -37.83
N TYR A 12 -9.98 -9.02 -37.57
CA TYR A 12 -11.06 -9.06 -38.56
C TYR A 12 -10.81 -8.06 -39.71
N VAL A 13 -10.43 -6.82 -39.39
CA VAL A 13 -10.09 -5.79 -40.38
C VAL A 13 -8.84 -6.19 -41.19
N TRP A 14 -7.83 -6.80 -40.55
CA TRP A 14 -6.64 -7.27 -41.26
C TRP A 14 -6.96 -8.38 -42.27
N SER A 15 -7.79 -9.35 -41.88
CA SER A 15 -8.26 -10.44 -42.75
C SER A 15 -8.99 -9.93 -43.99
N GLN A 16 -9.69 -8.79 -43.86
CA GLN A 16 -10.46 -8.21 -44.97
C GLN A 16 -9.66 -7.31 -45.92
N THR A 17 -8.56 -6.68 -45.45
CA THR A 17 -7.95 -5.57 -46.18
C THR A 17 -6.61 -5.92 -46.86
N GLY A 18 -5.88 -6.94 -46.38
CA GLY A 18 -4.57 -7.34 -46.95
C GLY A 18 -3.47 -6.25 -46.95
N ALA A 19 -3.78 -5.07 -46.39
CA ALA A 19 -2.94 -3.89 -46.45
C ALA A 19 -1.88 -3.92 -45.34
N LYS A 20 -0.60 -3.78 -45.72
CA LYS A 20 0.53 -3.72 -44.77
C LYS A 20 0.40 -2.59 -43.74
N SER A 21 -0.32 -1.53 -44.07
CA SER A 21 -0.63 -0.43 -43.14
C SER A 21 -1.53 -0.86 -41.98
N ALA A 22 -2.48 -1.77 -42.20
CA ALA A 22 -3.34 -2.31 -41.15
C ALA A 22 -2.54 -3.19 -40.17
N LEU A 23 -1.52 -3.92 -40.66
CA LEU A 23 -0.59 -4.66 -39.81
C LEU A 23 0.22 -3.75 -38.88
N PHE A 24 0.77 -2.66 -39.40
CA PHE A 24 1.51 -1.71 -38.56
C PHE A 24 0.61 -1.03 -37.53
N ALA A 25 -0.63 -0.69 -37.87
CA ALA A 25 -1.60 -0.14 -36.92
C ALA A 25 -1.98 -1.16 -35.82
N ALA A 26 -2.23 -2.42 -36.20
CA ALA A 26 -2.53 -3.50 -35.25
C ALA A 26 -1.33 -3.80 -34.33
N ALA A 27 -0.11 -3.82 -34.89
CA ALA A 27 1.11 -3.99 -34.12
C ALA A 27 1.34 -2.82 -33.15
N GLY A 28 1.09 -1.57 -33.58
CA GLY A 28 1.18 -0.39 -32.72
C GLY A 28 0.20 -0.44 -31.55
N LEU A 29 -1.05 -0.83 -31.79
CA LEU A 29 -2.06 -1.02 -30.74
C LEU A 29 -1.69 -2.15 -29.77
N LEU A 30 -1.13 -3.25 -30.28
CA LEU A 30 -0.62 -4.33 -29.45
C LEU A 30 0.50 -3.85 -28.52
N VAL A 31 1.48 -3.13 -29.06
CA VAL A 31 2.58 -2.56 -28.26
C VAL A 31 2.04 -1.60 -27.20
N LEU A 32 1.12 -0.70 -27.57
CA LEU A 32 0.51 0.23 -26.63
C LEU A 32 -0.22 -0.51 -25.50
N THR A 33 -0.94 -1.59 -25.83
CA THR A 33 -1.64 -2.42 -24.85
C THR A 33 -0.64 -3.11 -23.91
N ILE A 34 0.44 -3.67 -24.44
CA ILE A 34 1.51 -4.31 -23.64
C ILE A 34 2.12 -3.29 -22.68
N LEU A 35 2.45 -2.08 -23.15
CA LEU A 35 2.99 -1.01 -22.31
C LEU A 35 2.02 -0.61 -21.18
N LEU A 36 0.73 -0.45 -21.51
CA LEU A 36 -0.29 -0.12 -20.51
C LEU A 36 -0.43 -1.23 -19.45
N VAL A 37 -0.33 -2.50 -19.86
CA VAL A 37 -0.36 -3.64 -18.95
C VAL A 37 0.89 -3.68 -18.07
N MET A 38 2.08 -3.43 -18.62
CA MET A 38 3.33 -3.39 -17.83
C MET A 38 3.28 -2.30 -16.75
N ILE A 39 2.77 -1.11 -17.08
CA ILE A 39 2.60 -0.01 -16.12
C ILE A 39 1.66 -0.44 -14.98
N ASN A 40 0.52 -1.07 -15.31
CA ASN A 40 -0.43 -1.53 -14.30
C ASN A 40 0.16 -2.62 -13.38
N ILE A 41 0.86 -3.61 -13.94
CA ILE A 41 1.49 -4.69 -13.15
C ILE A 41 2.54 -4.13 -12.17
N GLN A 42 3.30 -3.11 -12.59
CA GLN A 42 4.30 -2.49 -11.73
C GLN A 42 3.66 -1.80 -10.52
N VAL A 43 2.56 -1.05 -10.72
CA VAL A 43 1.83 -0.39 -9.63
C VAL A 43 1.22 -1.40 -8.66
N ASP A 44 0.63 -2.48 -9.17
CA ASP A 44 0.07 -3.54 -8.33
C ASP A 44 1.15 -4.20 -7.46
N THR A 45 2.38 -4.35 -8.00
CA THR A 45 3.52 -4.92 -7.27
C THR A 45 3.98 -4.02 -6.12
N GLU A 46 4.00 -2.70 -6.32
CA GLU A 46 4.36 -1.74 -5.27
C GLU A 46 3.30 -1.72 -4.16
N ARG A 47 2.01 -1.76 -4.53
CA ARG A 47 0.90 -1.89 -3.58
C ARG A 47 1.01 -3.16 -2.75
N GLU A 48 1.33 -4.29 -3.39
CA GLU A 48 1.53 -5.57 -2.71
C GLU A 48 2.71 -5.51 -1.73
N SER A 49 3.79 -4.81 -2.12
CA SER A 49 4.97 -4.62 -1.27
C SER A 49 4.65 -3.83 0.01
N VAL A 50 3.91 -2.72 -0.11
CA VAL A 50 3.45 -1.94 1.06
C VAL A 50 2.48 -2.78 1.91
N THR A 51 1.62 -3.58 1.27
CA THR A 51 0.70 -4.47 1.98
C THR A 51 1.44 -5.51 2.82
N LYS A 52 2.46 -6.16 2.26
CA LYS A 52 3.30 -7.14 2.98
C LYS A 52 4.01 -6.48 4.16
N LEU A 53 4.58 -5.30 3.93
CA LEU A 53 5.25 -4.51 4.96
C LEU A 53 4.32 -4.18 6.14
N LEU A 54 3.07 -3.80 5.88
CA LEU A 54 2.10 -3.52 6.96
C LEU A 54 1.82 -4.76 7.82
N HIS A 55 1.68 -5.93 7.20
CA HIS A 55 1.46 -7.17 7.94
C HIS A 55 2.70 -7.60 8.73
N GLU A 56 3.89 -7.40 8.17
CA GLU A 56 5.17 -7.66 8.85
C GLU A 56 5.33 -6.76 10.08
N ILE A 57 5.06 -5.46 9.94
CA ILE A 57 5.06 -4.52 11.07
C ILE A 57 4.04 -4.95 12.13
N ALA A 58 2.82 -5.32 11.75
CA ALA A 58 1.81 -5.79 12.68
C ALA A 58 2.27 -7.03 13.47
N ALA A 59 2.93 -7.99 12.80
CA ALA A 59 3.50 -9.17 13.45
C ALA A 59 4.60 -8.82 14.46
N HIS A 60 5.48 -7.85 14.15
CA HIS A 60 6.48 -7.38 15.10
C HIS A 60 5.87 -6.61 16.28
N VAL A 61 4.80 -5.85 16.05
CA VAL A 61 4.04 -5.19 17.13
C VAL A 61 3.38 -6.21 18.04
N GLU A 62 2.75 -7.25 17.48
CA GLU A 62 2.15 -8.36 18.24
C GLU A 62 3.19 -9.11 19.08
N ALA A 63 4.37 -9.35 18.51
CA ALA A 63 5.50 -9.98 19.20
C ALA A 63 6.21 -9.06 20.21
N ASN A 64 5.76 -7.80 20.36
CA ASN A 64 6.38 -6.78 21.20
C ASN A 64 7.88 -6.51 20.85
N GLU A 65 8.26 -6.74 19.59
CA GLU A 65 9.62 -6.54 19.07
C GLU A 65 9.83 -5.09 18.59
N TYR A 66 9.67 -4.10 19.47
CA TYR A 66 9.59 -2.69 19.07
C TYR A 66 10.84 -2.17 18.37
N GLU A 67 12.04 -2.67 18.70
CA GLU A 67 13.27 -2.28 17.99
C GLU A 67 13.24 -2.70 16.52
N LYS A 68 12.59 -3.83 16.18
CA LYS A 68 12.36 -4.20 14.78
C LYS A 68 11.32 -3.28 14.13
N VAL A 69 10.26 -2.89 14.85
CA VAL A 69 9.29 -1.91 14.36
C VAL A 69 9.97 -0.58 14.03
N PHE A 70 10.85 -0.09 14.90
CA PHE A 70 11.61 1.14 14.68
C PHE A 70 12.58 1.06 13.49
N SER A 71 13.06 -0.15 13.13
CA SER A 71 13.90 -0.34 11.95
C SER A 71 13.19 -0.07 10.62
N PHE A 72 11.84 -0.09 10.61
CA PHE A 72 11.03 0.29 9.45
C PHE A 72 10.75 1.79 9.38
N MET A 73 11.16 2.57 10.38
CA MET A 73 10.99 4.02 10.41
C MET A 73 12.17 4.73 9.76
N HIS A 74 11.89 5.77 8.99
CA HIS A 74 12.89 6.61 8.35
C HIS A 74 13.63 7.45 9.40
N GLU A 75 14.94 7.70 9.23
CA GLU A 75 15.74 8.46 10.21
C GLU A 75 15.19 9.88 10.46
N ALA A 76 14.72 10.54 9.40
CA ALA A 76 14.05 11.84 9.48
C ALA A 76 12.64 11.82 10.12
N ALA A 77 12.10 10.67 10.51
CA ALA A 77 10.77 10.52 11.12
C ALA A 77 10.73 10.91 12.61
N GLY A 78 11.67 11.73 13.09
CA GLY A 78 11.98 11.89 14.52
C GLY A 78 10.76 12.14 15.44
N SER A 79 9.79 12.96 15.01
CA SER A 79 8.57 13.20 15.79
C SER A 79 7.61 12.00 15.82
N ALA A 80 7.52 11.23 14.72
CA ALA A 80 6.75 10.00 14.67
C ALA A 80 7.41 8.89 15.50
N VAL A 81 8.74 8.74 15.41
CA VAL A 81 9.50 7.76 16.21
C VAL A 81 9.34 8.05 17.70
N SER A 82 9.47 9.31 18.12
CA SER A 82 9.31 9.67 19.53
C SER A 82 7.90 9.39 20.06
N ARG A 83 6.87 9.66 19.26
CA ARG A 83 5.48 9.33 19.61
C ARG A 83 5.28 7.82 19.72
N ALA A 84 5.70 7.07 18.70
CA ALA A 84 5.59 5.61 18.69
C ALA A 84 6.33 4.98 19.88
N ARG A 85 7.53 5.45 20.21
CA ARG A 85 8.28 4.98 21.38
C ARG A 85 7.53 5.23 22.68
N SER A 86 6.98 6.43 22.87
CA SER A 86 6.21 6.77 24.07
C SER A 86 4.91 5.95 24.22
N GLU A 87 4.25 5.65 23.10
CA GLU A 87 3.02 4.85 23.07
C GLU A 87 3.32 3.36 23.32
N LEU A 88 4.31 2.80 22.61
CA LEU A 88 4.60 1.36 22.63
C LEU A 88 5.32 0.90 23.90
N GLU A 89 6.18 1.71 24.53
CA GLU A 89 6.93 1.29 25.73
C GLU A 89 6.02 0.99 26.96
N ASN A 90 4.79 1.51 26.98
CA ASN A 90 3.86 1.38 28.10
C ASN A 90 2.71 0.38 27.84
N ILE A 91 2.73 -0.29 26.70
CA ILE A 91 1.63 -1.13 26.23
C ILE A 91 2.16 -2.51 25.89
N GLU A 92 1.60 -3.55 26.51
CA GLU A 92 1.86 -4.93 26.11
C GLU A 92 0.78 -5.40 25.14
N PHE A 93 1.17 -5.79 23.92
CA PHE A 93 0.27 -6.32 22.92
C PHE A 93 0.16 -7.83 23.06
N THR A 94 -1.07 -8.35 23.03
CA THR A 94 -1.36 -9.80 23.05
C THR A 94 -1.95 -10.30 21.74
N ASP A 95 -2.38 -9.39 20.87
CA ASP A 95 -2.93 -9.62 19.53
C ASP A 95 -2.82 -8.28 18.81
N ALA A 96 -2.22 -8.22 17.62
CA ALA A 96 -2.19 -7.00 16.83
C ALA A 96 -2.27 -7.36 15.34
N ARG A 97 -3.37 -6.99 14.69
CA ARG A 97 -3.59 -7.34 13.29
C ARG A 97 -4.23 -6.25 12.47
N VAL A 98 -3.84 -6.18 11.21
CA VAL A 98 -4.53 -5.41 10.16
C VAL A 98 -5.80 -6.16 9.81
N THR A 99 -6.96 -5.51 9.91
CA THR A 99 -8.26 -6.14 9.65
C THR A 99 -8.83 -5.79 8.28
N ARG A 100 -8.64 -4.54 7.85
CA ARG A 100 -9.12 -4.08 6.54
C ARG A 100 -8.24 -2.98 6.00
N ILE A 101 -7.61 -3.22 4.86
CA ILE A 101 -6.95 -2.16 4.09
C ILE A 101 -8.03 -1.42 3.30
N LYS A 102 -8.12 -0.11 3.49
CA LYS A 102 -9.07 0.77 2.80
C LYS A 102 -8.50 1.18 1.45
N ASP A 103 -7.31 1.76 1.46
CA ASP A 103 -6.63 2.20 0.25
C ASP A 103 -5.11 2.18 0.45
N ILE A 104 -4.38 1.97 -0.63
CA ILE A 104 -2.94 2.16 -0.71
C ILE A 104 -2.65 2.93 -2.00
N THR A 105 -2.30 4.20 -1.84
CA THR A 105 -1.94 5.08 -2.95
C THR A 105 -0.43 5.21 -3.02
N VAL A 106 0.16 4.84 -4.15
CA VAL A 106 1.60 5.00 -4.43
C VAL A 106 1.80 6.14 -5.42
N ASN A 107 2.71 7.06 -5.11
CA ASN A 107 3.04 8.22 -5.92
C ASN A 107 4.52 8.18 -6.35
N ASN A 108 4.75 7.63 -7.54
CA ASN A 108 6.06 7.55 -8.18
C ASN A 108 6.52 8.86 -8.85
N SER A 109 5.67 9.88 -8.91
CA SER A 109 6.03 11.19 -9.46
C SER A 109 6.76 12.08 -8.44
N THR A 110 6.84 11.65 -7.18
CA THR A 110 7.59 12.33 -6.12
C THR A 110 9.04 11.85 -6.05
N THR A 111 9.95 12.71 -5.59
CA THR A 111 11.36 12.36 -5.38
C THR A 111 11.76 12.65 -3.93
N PRO A 112 11.95 11.62 -3.08
CA PRO A 112 11.77 10.19 -3.37
C PRO A 112 10.27 9.79 -3.54
N PRO A 113 9.98 8.63 -4.17
CA PRO A 113 8.62 8.10 -4.26
C PRO A 113 7.96 7.97 -2.90
N THR A 114 6.66 8.23 -2.83
CA THR A 114 5.88 8.17 -1.59
C THR A 114 4.73 7.19 -1.71
N ALA A 115 4.29 6.62 -0.60
CA ALA A 115 3.07 5.84 -0.53
C ALA A 115 2.27 6.20 0.72
N ILE A 116 0.95 6.07 0.63
CA ILE A 116 0.04 6.32 1.75
C ILE A 116 -0.83 5.07 1.87
N ALA A 117 -0.86 4.47 3.05
CA ALA A 117 -1.75 3.36 3.35
C ALA A 117 -2.77 3.75 4.42
N GLU A 118 -4.04 3.53 4.11
CA GLU A 118 -5.17 3.73 5.00
C GLU A 118 -5.78 2.39 5.34
N PHE A 119 -5.85 2.04 6.63
CA PHE A 119 -6.34 0.73 7.06
C PHE A 119 -6.91 0.75 8.46
N ASN A 120 -7.74 -0.24 8.76
CA ASN A 120 -8.18 -0.54 10.12
C ASN A 120 -7.29 -1.63 10.70
N ALA A 121 -6.91 -1.45 11.96
CA ALA A 121 -6.24 -2.45 12.76
C ALA A 121 -7.02 -2.69 14.06
N VAL A 122 -6.83 -3.88 14.62
CA VAL A 122 -7.34 -4.23 15.94
C VAL A 122 -6.16 -4.71 16.77
N ALA A 123 -6.01 -4.11 17.94
CA ALA A 123 -5.01 -4.52 18.92
C ALA A 123 -5.70 -4.95 20.22
N LYS A 124 -5.30 -6.08 20.81
CA LYS A 124 -5.57 -6.38 22.21
C LYS A 124 -4.37 -5.96 23.01
N LEU A 125 -4.61 -5.07 23.95
CA LEU A 125 -3.56 -4.48 24.74
C LEU A 125 -3.83 -4.62 26.22
N SER A 126 -2.75 -4.75 26.98
CA SER A 126 -2.72 -4.76 28.43
C SER A 126 -1.79 -3.63 28.90
N THR A 127 -2.29 -2.77 29.77
CA THR A 127 -1.53 -1.73 30.46
C THR A 127 -1.98 -1.68 31.92
N ARG A 128 -1.31 -0.90 32.77
CA ARG A 128 -1.57 -0.83 34.22
C ARG A 128 -3.02 -0.41 34.51
N GLY A 129 -3.89 -1.41 34.70
CA GLY A 129 -5.31 -1.24 35.02
C GLY A 129 -6.28 -1.33 33.83
N PHE A 130 -5.81 -1.56 32.61
CA PHE A 130 -6.68 -1.73 31.44
C PHE A 130 -6.21 -2.91 30.58
N ALA A 131 -7.11 -3.86 30.35
CA ALA A 131 -6.95 -4.89 29.35
C ALA A 131 -8.17 -4.85 28.43
N GLY A 132 -7.95 -4.73 27.13
CA GLY A 132 -9.06 -4.54 26.20
C GLY A 132 -8.66 -4.67 24.74
N THR A 133 -9.68 -4.86 23.91
CA THR A 133 -9.55 -4.82 22.45
C THR A 133 -9.83 -3.40 21.97
N VAL A 134 -8.90 -2.84 21.21
CA VAL A 134 -8.94 -1.47 20.74
C VAL A 134 -8.85 -1.46 19.21
N PRO A 135 -9.98 -1.26 18.50
CA PRO A 135 -9.96 -0.98 17.08
C PRO A 135 -9.46 0.45 16.81
N ARG A 136 -8.65 0.61 15.75
CA ARG A 136 -8.11 1.89 15.29
C ARG A 136 -8.11 1.99 13.78
N PHE A 137 -8.37 3.19 13.27
CA PHE A 137 -8.05 3.54 11.90
C PHE A 137 -6.64 4.14 11.89
N LEU A 138 -5.79 3.69 10.97
CA LEU A 138 -4.44 4.18 10.78
C LEU A 138 -4.25 4.71 9.36
N LYS A 139 -3.52 5.81 9.28
CA LYS A 139 -2.98 6.35 8.03
C LYS A 139 -1.47 6.43 8.17
N VAL A 140 -0.76 5.61 7.39
CA VAL A 140 0.69 5.51 7.45
C VAL A 140 1.28 6.06 6.17
N TYR A 141 2.29 6.92 6.34
CA TYR A 141 2.95 7.57 5.24
C TYR A 141 4.36 7.00 5.05
N PHE A 142 4.63 6.54 3.85
CA PHE A 142 5.88 5.90 3.45
C PHE A 142 6.67 6.74 2.46
N ARG A 143 7.99 6.61 2.53
CA ARG A 143 8.94 7.10 1.51
C ARG A 143 9.82 5.95 1.09
N ARG A 144 10.16 5.90 -0.19
CA ARG A 144 11.09 4.90 -0.73
C ARG A 144 12.52 5.40 -0.65
N VAL A 145 13.38 4.69 0.07
CA VAL A 145 14.82 4.98 0.21
C VAL A 145 15.60 3.71 -0.03
N ASP A 146 16.58 3.75 -0.92
CA ASP A 146 17.41 2.59 -1.31
C ASP A 146 16.57 1.33 -1.60
N ASP A 147 15.51 1.52 -2.39
CA ASP A 147 14.55 0.49 -2.80
C ASP A 147 13.72 -0.15 -1.67
N ARG A 148 13.68 0.48 -0.49
CA ARG A 148 12.86 0.06 0.65
C ARG A 148 11.83 1.12 1.02
N TRP A 149 10.62 0.68 1.37
CA TRP A 149 9.59 1.56 1.92
C TRP A 149 9.84 1.76 3.42
N LEU A 150 10.02 3.01 3.83
CA LEU A 150 10.22 3.40 5.22
C LEU A 150 9.09 4.33 5.68
N ILE A 151 8.61 4.12 6.90
CA ILE A 151 7.60 4.97 7.52
C ILE A 151 8.23 6.32 7.87
N TYR A 152 7.71 7.41 7.33
CA TYR A 152 8.16 8.75 7.72
C TYR A 152 7.18 9.44 8.66
N ASP A 153 5.90 9.07 8.62
CA ASP A 153 4.89 9.59 9.55
C ASP A 153 3.70 8.63 9.66
N TYR A 154 2.89 8.80 10.70
CA TYR A 154 1.63 8.09 10.87
C TYR A 154 0.62 8.91 11.67
N GLU A 155 -0.65 8.64 11.40
CA GLU A 155 -1.80 9.14 12.13
C GLU A 155 -2.69 7.97 12.54
N HIS A 156 -3.32 8.09 13.71
CA HIS A 156 -4.35 7.15 14.15
C HIS A 156 -5.58 7.92 14.63
N ASP A 157 -6.75 7.31 14.44
CA ASP A 157 -8.04 7.88 14.82
C ASP A 157 -8.98 6.77 15.31
N ALA A 158 -10.14 7.18 15.83
CA ALA A 158 -11.25 6.29 16.09
C ALA A 158 -11.62 5.51 14.81
N PRO A 159 -12.04 4.24 14.92
CA PRO A 159 -12.31 3.38 13.76
C PRO A 159 -13.41 3.94 12.83
N GLN A 160 -14.27 4.83 13.35
CA GLN A 160 -15.35 5.49 12.61
C GLN A 160 -14.84 6.53 11.61
N ALA A 161 -13.67 7.14 11.84
CA ALA A 161 -13.09 8.15 10.96
C ALA A 161 -12.76 7.60 9.55
N GLY A 162 -12.42 6.31 9.47
CA GLY A 162 -12.24 5.62 8.19
C GLY A 162 -13.51 5.55 7.35
N PHE A 163 -14.70 5.51 7.98
CA PHE A 163 -15.99 5.48 7.30
C PHE A 163 -16.51 6.88 6.91
N GLN A 164 -16.18 7.91 7.69
CA GLN A 164 -16.70 9.26 7.51
C GLN A 164 -16.03 10.06 6.37
N ARG A 165 -14.84 9.64 5.93
CA ARG A 165 -14.15 10.26 4.78
C ARG A 165 -14.67 9.81 3.41
N ASP A 166 -15.70 8.96 3.37
CA ASP A 166 -16.31 8.41 2.15
C ASP A 166 -17.68 9.04 1.82
N GLY A 167 -18.08 10.13 2.50
CA GLY A 167 -19.31 10.88 2.26
C GLY A 167 -19.03 12.30 1.75
#